data_AF-A0A918VD79-F1
#
_entry.id   AF-A0A918VD79-F1
#
_cell.length_a   1.000
_cell.length_b   1.000
_cell.length_c   1.000
_cell.angle_alpha   90.00
_cell.angle_beta   90.00
_cell.angle_gamma   90.00
#
_symmetry.space_group_name_H-M   'P 1'
#
loop_
_entity.id
_entity.type
_entity.pdbx_description
1 polymer ?
#
loop_
_entity_poly.entity_id
_entity_poly.type
_entity_poly.pdbx_seq_one_letter_code
_entity_poly.pdbx_strand_id
1 'polypeptide(L)' 'MADDLRQQLAAYDRAVSLARETYWGMSSDERTVRAIAGKQLAEHAPSNRAEPFCDGCDGAPWPCSIALGAIKYADPHYN' A
#
# COMPACT_ATOMS: atom_id res chain seq x y z
N MET A 1 -7.45 -17.51 -6.87
CA MET A 1 -8.18 -16.55 -6.01
C MET A 1 -7.47 -16.34 -4.67
N ALA A 2 -7.25 -17.37 -3.84
CA ALA A 2 -6.49 -17.21 -2.59
C ALA A 2 -5.00 -16.82 -2.78
N ASP A 3 -4.36 -17.30 -3.85
CA ASP A 3 -2.98 -16.93 -4.19
C ASP A 3 -2.84 -15.46 -4.60
N ASP A 4 -3.89 -14.89 -5.20
CA ASP A 4 -3.93 -13.48 -5.60
C ASP A 4 -4.05 -12.58 -4.36
N LEU A 5 -4.95 -12.93 -3.43
CA LEU A 5 -5.08 -12.23 -2.15
C LEU A 5 -3.78 -12.27 -1.33
N ARG A 6 -3.12 -13.43 -1.26
CA ARG A 6 -1.84 -13.56 -0.54
C ARG A 6 -0.75 -12.70 -1.17
N GLN A 7 -0.68 -12.62 -2.49
CA GLN A 7 0.28 -11.76 -3.19
C GLN A 7 -0.03 -10.28 -2.95
N GLN A 8 -1.30 -9.88 -2.99
CA GLN A 8 -1.72 -8.51 -2.71
C GLN A 8 -1.38 -8.08 -1.27
N LEU A 9 -1.65 -8.94 -0.28
CA LEU A 9 -1.28 -8.67 1.12
C LEU A 9 0.23 -8.57 1.32
N ALA A 10 1.01 -9.44 0.66
CA ALA A 10 2.47 -9.38 0.73
C ALA A 10 3.03 -8.09 0.09
N ALA A 11 2.46 -7.68 -1.05
CA ALA A 11 2.83 -6.42 -1.69
C ALA A 11 2.46 -5.20 -0.84
N TYR A 12 1.29 -5.22 -0.19
CA TYR A 12 0.88 -4.19 0.75
C TYR A 12 1.84 -4.09 1.94
N ASP A 13 2.17 -5.21 2.60
CA ASP A 13 3.09 -5.22 3.74
C ASP A 13 4.49 -4.69 3.33
N ARG A 14 4.94 -5.03 2.11
CA ARG A 14 6.18 -4.48 1.53
C ARG A 14 6.08 -2.97 1.29
N ALA A 15 5.00 -2.50 0.68
CA ALA A 15 4.76 -1.09 0.41
C ALA A 15 4.71 -0.25 1.70
N VAL A 16 4.06 -0.76 2.75
CA VAL A 16 4.04 -0.11 4.08
C VAL A 16 5.45 0.01 4.67
N SER A 17 6.28 -1.01 4.48
CA SER A 17 7.68 -0.99 4.93
C SER A 17 8.51 0.04 4.16
N LEU A 18 8.41 0.04 2.82
CA LEU A 18 9.11 0.97 1.93
C LEU A 18 8.70 2.43 2.14
N ALA A 19 7.42 2.69 2.43
CA ALA A 19 6.91 4.03 2.70
C ALA A 19 7.51 4.66 3.97
N ARG A 20 7.99 3.84 4.91
CA ARG A 20 8.64 4.28 6.16
C ARG A 20 10.16 4.27 6.10
N GLU A 21 10.72 3.64 5.07
CA GLU A 21 12.16 3.53 4.91
C GLU A 21 12.78 4.88 4.53
N THR A 22 13.94 5.17 5.10
CA THR A 22 14.77 6.31 4.72
C THR A 22 16.19 5.83 4.52
N TYR A 23 16.85 6.29 3.45
CA TYR A 23 18.21 5.91 3.13
C TYR A 23 19.05 7.11 2.68
N TRP A 24 20.37 6.95 2.70
CA TRP A 24 21.30 8.00 2.31
C TRP A 24 21.21 8.26 0.80
N GLY A 25 20.98 9.51 0.41
CA GLY A 25 20.75 9.90 -0.99
C GLY A 25 19.27 9.96 -1.41
N MET A 26 18.32 9.63 -0.51
CA MET A 26 16.89 9.84 -0.77
C MET A 26 16.59 11.33 -0.97
N SER A 27 15.93 11.65 -2.09
CA SER A 27 15.53 13.03 -2.39
C SER A 27 14.36 13.51 -1.52
N SER A 28 14.21 14.82 -1.36
CA SER A 28 13.06 15.41 -0.65
C SER A 28 11.72 15.06 -1.32
N ASP A 29 11.70 15.01 -2.65
CA ASP A 29 10.51 14.67 -3.43
C ASP A 29 10.12 13.20 -3.21
N GLU A 30 11.09 12.29 -3.28
CA GLU A 30 10.85 10.87 -3.01
C GLU A 30 10.33 10.65 -1.59
N ARG A 31 10.92 11.33 -0.60
CA ARG A 31 10.45 11.27 0.78
C ARG A 31 9.00 11.74 0.91
N THR A 32 8.65 12.82 0.21
CA THR A 32 7.29 13.38 0.22
C THR A 32 6.31 12.41 -0.44
N VAL A 33 6.66 11.85 -1.60
CA VAL A 33 5.82 10.87 -2.31
C VAL A 33 5.60 9.62 -1.46
N ARG A 34 6.66 9.08 -0.84
CA ARG A 34 6.55 7.92 0.06
C ARG A 34 5.70 8.21 1.30
N ALA A 35 5.81 9.41 1.87
CA ALA A 35 4.97 9.82 3.00
C ALA A 35 3.48 9.89 2.61
N ILE A 36 3.17 10.44 1.42
CA ILE A 36 1.81 10.48 0.89
C ILE A 36 1.29 9.06 0.64
N ALA A 37 2.09 8.21 -0.02
CA ALA A 37 1.74 6.81 -0.25
C ALA A 37 1.50 6.07 1.07
N GLY A 38 2.36 6.25 2.08
CA GLY A 38 2.20 5.67 3.41
C GLY A 38 0.89 6.09 4.10
N LYS A 39 0.49 7.36 3.95
CA LYS A 39 -0.80 7.84 4.46
C LYS A 39 -1.96 7.15 3.75
N GLN A 40 -1.93 7.06 2.42
CA GLN A 40 -2.97 6.39 1.63
C GLN A 40 -3.05 4.89 1.95
N LEU A 41 -1.92 4.21 2.15
CA LEU A 41 -1.90 2.81 2.59
C LEU A 41 -2.58 2.64 3.95
N ALA A 42 -2.33 3.55 4.89
CA ALA A 42 -2.95 3.48 6.22
C ALA A 42 -4.46 3.77 6.19
N GLU A 43 -4.90 4.76 5.41
CA GLU A 43 -6.32 5.12 5.25
C GLU A 43 -7.10 4.02 4.51
N HIS A 44 -6.45 3.32 3.58
CA HIS A 44 -7.05 2.26 2.76
C HIS A 44 -6.51 0.87 3.11
N ALA A 45 -6.25 0.65 4.40
CA ALA A 45 -5.81 -0.63 4.92
C ALA A 45 -6.90 -1.72 4.72
N PRO A 46 -6.50 -2.99 4.55
CA PRO A 46 -7.44 -4.09 4.58
C PRO A 46 -7.96 -4.30 6.01
N SER A 47 -9.29 -4.38 6.16
CA SER A 47 -9.98 -4.57 7.44
C SER A 47 -9.62 -5.89 8.15
N ASN A 48 -9.29 -6.92 7.38
CA ASN A 48 -8.77 -8.20 7.85
C ASN A 48 -7.91 -8.88 6.76
N ARG A 49 -7.41 -10.09 7.00
CA ARG A 49 -6.51 -10.80 6.06
C ARG A 49 -7.14 -12.03 5.36
N ALA A 50 -8.40 -12.34 5.64
CA ALA A 50 -9.09 -13.50 5.06
C ALA A 50 -10.07 -13.07 3.95
N GLU A 51 -10.84 -12.02 4.21
CA GLU A 51 -11.82 -11.41 3.31
C GLU A 51 -11.73 -9.88 3.50
N PRO A 52 -10.70 -9.24 2.92
CA PRO A 52 -10.39 -7.86 3.24
C PRO A 52 -11.38 -6.90 2.58
N PHE A 53 -11.88 -5.96 3.37
CA PHE A 53 -12.56 -4.76 2.89
C PHE A 53 -11.67 -3.55 3.10
N CYS A 54 -11.86 -2.50 2.32
CA CYS A 54 -11.12 -1.26 2.45
C CYS A 54 -11.78 -0.35 3.49
N ASP A 55 -11.08 -0.07 4.59
CA ASP A 55 -11.60 0.78 5.67
C ASP A 55 -11.90 2.22 5.21
N GLY A 56 -11.08 2.76 4.30
CA GLY A 56 -11.28 4.10 3.74
C GLY A 56 -12.31 4.22 2.62
N CYS A 57 -12.94 3.11 2.19
CA CYS A 57 -13.92 3.11 1.09
C CYS A 57 -15.20 2.38 1.49
N ASP A 58 -15.94 2.83 2.50
CA ASP A 58 -17.28 2.32 2.89
C ASP A 58 -17.46 0.78 2.79
N GLY A 59 -16.45 0.00 3.17
CA GLY A 59 -16.49 -1.46 3.12
C GLY A 59 -16.40 -2.07 1.70
N ALA A 60 -15.88 -1.35 0.72
CA ALA A 60 -15.61 -1.85 -0.63
C ALA A 60 -14.56 -2.99 -0.59
N PRO A 61 -14.55 -3.90 -1.58
CA PRO A 61 -13.53 -4.93 -1.69
C PRO A 61 -12.12 -4.33 -1.69
N TRP A 62 -11.22 -4.94 -0.93
CA TRP A 62 -9.80 -4.60 -0.95
C TRP A 62 -9.04 -5.56 -1.87
N PRO A 63 -8.03 -5.09 -2.63
CA PRO A 63 -7.52 -3.71 -2.65
C PRO A 63 -8.38 -2.77 -3.51
N CYS A 64 -8.62 -1.56 -2.99
CA CYS A 64 -9.28 -0.49 -3.75
C CYS A 64 -8.27 0.20 -4.69
N SER A 65 -8.77 1.02 -5.63
CA SER A 65 -7.91 1.75 -6.58
C SER A 65 -6.89 2.67 -5.90
N ILE A 66 -7.24 3.24 -4.74
CA ILE A 66 -6.35 4.11 -3.97
C ILE A 66 -5.25 3.29 -3.30
N ALA A 67 -5.59 2.16 -2.66
CA ALA A 67 -4.60 1.24 -2.09
C ALA A 67 -3.64 0.73 -3.17
N LEU A 68 -4.15 0.31 -4.33
CA LEU A 68 -3.32 -0.13 -5.47
C LEU A 68 -2.38 0.97 -5.97
N GLY A 69 -2.88 2.20 -6.09
CA GLY A 69 -2.05 3.35 -6.46
C GLY A 69 -0.95 3.60 -5.42
N ALA A 70 -1.30 3.58 -4.13
CA ALA A 70 -0.34 3.80 -3.06
C ALA A 70 0.73 2.70 -2.99
N ILE A 71 0.37 1.43 -3.25
CA ILE A 71 1.33 0.33 -3.38
C ILE A 71 2.31 0.61 -4.52
N LYS A 72 1.82 1.03 -5.71
CA LYS A 72 2.67 1.37 -6.86
C LYS A 72 3.63 2.53 -6.58
N TYR A 73 3.18 3.55 -5.85
CA TYR A 73 4.02 4.70 -5.51
C TYR A 73 5.05 4.41 -4.42
N ALA A 74 4.72 3.52 -3.47
CA ALA A 74 5.66 3.10 -2.43
C ALA A 74 6.66 2.04 -2.94
N ASP A 75 6.24 1.16 -3.84
CA ASP A 75 7.05 0.11 -4.47
C ASP A 75 7.04 0.24 -6.00
N PRO A 76 8.04 0.91 -6.60
CA PRO A 76 8.16 1.05 -8.05
C PRO A 76 8.29 -0.28 -8.81
N HIS A 77 8.59 -1.38 -8.11
CA HIS A 77 8.69 -2.72 -8.70
C HIS A 77 7.36 -3.49 -8.65
N TYR A 78 6.30 -2.90 -8.10
CA TYR A 78 4.97 -3.51 -8.09
C TYR A 78 4.34 -3.44 -9.48
N ASN A 79 4.18 -4.62 -10.12
CA ASN A 79 3.61 -4.82 -11.44
C ASN A 79 2.16 -5.30 -11.34
#